data_AF-A0A9K3M000-F1
#
_entry.id   AF-A0A9K3M000-F1
#
_cell.length_a   1.000
_cell.length_b   1.000
_cell.length_c   1.000
_cell.angle_alpha   90.00
_cell.angle_beta   90.00
_cell.angle_gamma   90.00
#
_symmetry.space_group_name_H-M   'P 1'
#
loop_
_entity.id
_entity.type
_entity.pdbx_description
1 polymer ?
#
loop_
_entity_poly.entity_id
_entity_poly.type
_entity_poly.pdbx_seq_one_letter_code
_entity_poly.pdbx_strand_id
1 'polypeptide(L)'
;MAGNTNDDFLQSMTFATAGEHIRSCDCDECGNIPLSILAALRERKRQRLETGPMKRTQHRELIQRYGTGVSVYRITMTSGASPLVEFGNSHRVVWIQRKPAGTYLYSIGKGIIGSSDEEESRLLLEDWKEGKVILVPSNGGKAVGWIYHNDKTDKDRDNGDTNDKGETATKSCDKELVSSGPAVVIVAKITQEKLKELEDDTTDEPDWVQGITQCCQESIQEWSHSGQDSREDCPYHDIPDKHANKLKEYLQRLLDQHQ
;
A
#
# COMPACT_ATOMS: atom_id res chain seq x y z
N MET A 1 -21.87 -23.21 -17.66
CA MET A 1 -21.82 -22.28 -16.50
C MET A 1 -20.54 -21.48 -16.65
N ALA A 2 -20.63 -20.29 -17.25
CA ALA A 2 -19.48 -19.41 -17.44
C ALA A 2 -19.35 -18.55 -16.18
N GLY A 3 -18.23 -18.68 -15.47
CA GLY A 3 -17.98 -17.97 -14.21
C GLY A 3 -17.73 -16.48 -14.45
N ASN A 4 -18.36 -15.66 -13.60
CA ASN A 4 -18.18 -14.22 -13.50
C ASN A 4 -16.72 -13.88 -13.11
N THR A 5 -15.81 -13.76 -14.09
CA THR A 5 -14.45 -13.25 -13.87
C THR A 5 -14.39 -11.72 -13.71
N ASN A 6 -15.53 -11.04 -13.87
CA ASN A 6 -15.63 -9.58 -13.74
C ASN A 6 -15.69 -9.11 -12.27
N ASP A 7 -16.07 -9.97 -11.32
CA ASP A 7 -16.23 -9.59 -9.91
C ASP A 7 -14.89 -9.47 -9.17
N ASP A 8 -13.95 -10.38 -9.41
CA ASP A 8 -12.68 -10.42 -8.65
C ASP A 8 -11.83 -9.14 -8.85
N PHE A 9 -11.85 -8.58 -10.06
CA PHE A 9 -11.15 -7.33 -10.35
C PHE A 9 -11.87 -6.11 -9.76
N LEU A 10 -13.20 -6.10 -9.77
CA LEU A 10 -13.99 -5.03 -9.15
C LEU A 10 -13.84 -5.02 -7.63
N GLN A 11 -13.83 -6.20 -7.00
CA GLN A 11 -13.52 -6.37 -5.58
C GLN A 11 -12.10 -5.92 -5.21
N SER A 12 -11.13 -6.08 -6.12
CA SER A 12 -9.75 -5.63 -5.89
C SER A 12 -9.57 -4.10 -5.90
N MET A 13 -10.60 -3.33 -6.26
CA MET A 13 -10.59 -1.88 -6.16
C MET A 13 -11.52 -1.42 -5.05
N THR A 14 -10.98 -0.60 -4.15
CA THR A 14 -11.62 0.02 -2.97
C THR A 14 -12.88 0.86 -3.27
N PHE A 15 -13.36 0.90 -4.53
CA PHE A 15 -14.46 1.75 -5.01
C PHE A 15 -15.61 1.00 -5.70
N ALA A 16 -15.61 -0.34 -5.74
CA ALA A 16 -16.57 -1.07 -6.58
C ALA A 16 -17.23 -2.26 -5.88
N THR A 17 -17.99 -2.01 -4.83
CA THR A 17 -19.23 -2.77 -4.62
C THR A 17 -20.36 -2.08 -5.38
N ALA A 18 -20.61 -2.54 -6.60
CA ALA A 18 -21.77 -2.14 -7.39
C ALA A 18 -22.99 -2.96 -6.91
N GLY A 19 -23.65 -2.48 -5.85
CA GLY A 19 -24.97 -2.95 -5.42
C GLY A 19 -25.83 -1.76 -4.99
N GLU A 20 -27.16 -1.92 -4.99
CA GLU A 20 -28.16 -0.90 -4.60
C GLU A 20 -28.01 -0.39 -3.14
N HIS A 21 -26.99 -0.86 -2.42
CA HIS A 21 -26.56 -0.35 -1.13
C HIS A 21 -25.16 0.27 -1.22
N ILE A 22 -25.10 1.54 -1.64
CA ILE A 22 -23.91 2.43 -1.52
C ILE A 22 -23.44 2.56 -0.05
N ARG A 23 -24.15 1.99 0.92
CA ARG A 23 -23.84 2.04 2.35
C ARG A 23 -22.83 0.99 2.84
N SER A 24 -22.41 0.04 2.01
CA SER A 24 -21.40 -0.95 2.39
C SER A 24 -20.15 -0.87 1.51
N CYS A 25 -19.59 0.34 1.36
CA CYS A 25 -18.17 0.39 1.01
C CYS A 25 -17.42 -0.19 2.20
N ASP A 26 -16.64 -1.23 1.99
CA ASP A 26 -15.74 -1.79 3.01
C ASP A 26 -14.57 -0.83 3.34
N CYS A 27 -14.59 0.34 2.73
CA CYS A 27 -13.60 1.36 2.88
C CYS A 27 -14.01 2.37 3.95
N ASP A 28 -13.22 2.40 5.03
CA ASP A 28 -13.27 3.40 6.11
C ASP A 28 -13.00 4.85 5.59
N GLU A 29 -12.80 5.03 4.28
CA GLU A 29 -12.30 6.24 3.62
C GLU A 29 -13.29 6.83 2.60
N CYS A 30 -14.52 6.32 2.52
CA CYS A 30 -15.53 6.71 1.53
C CYS A 30 -16.21 8.06 1.84
N GLY A 31 -15.43 9.15 1.88
CA GLY A 31 -15.97 10.51 1.80
C GLY A 31 -16.43 10.86 0.38
N ASN A 32 -17.31 11.86 0.22
CA ASN A 32 -17.94 12.30 -1.03
C ASN A 32 -16.93 12.53 -2.19
N ILE A 33 -16.64 11.49 -2.98
CA ILE A 33 -15.85 11.62 -4.20
C ILE A 33 -16.71 12.37 -5.24
N PRO A 34 -16.21 13.45 -5.87
CA PRO A 34 -16.92 14.16 -6.93
C PRO A 34 -17.34 13.22 -8.07
N LEU A 35 -18.61 13.34 -8.50
CA LEU A 35 -19.21 12.47 -9.55
C LEU A 35 -18.43 12.50 -10.88
N SER A 36 -17.78 13.61 -11.20
CA SER A 36 -16.93 13.75 -12.38
C SER A 36 -15.71 12.83 -12.36
N ILE A 37 -15.08 12.67 -11.19
CA ILE A 37 -13.93 11.78 -10.99
C ILE A 37 -14.39 10.32 -11.10
N LEU A 38 -15.55 9.99 -10.53
CA LEU A 38 -16.14 8.65 -10.65
C LEU A 38 -16.43 8.27 -12.10
N ALA A 39 -16.98 9.19 -12.90
CA ALA A 39 -17.27 8.97 -14.31
C ALA A 39 -15.97 8.72 -15.12
N ALA A 40 -14.93 9.55 -14.91
CA ALA A 40 -13.64 9.38 -15.57
C ALA A 40 -12.95 8.05 -15.21
N LEU A 41 -13.04 7.62 -13.95
CA LEU A 41 -12.53 6.33 -13.51
C LEU A 41 -13.28 5.16 -14.16
N ARG A 42 -14.61 5.24 -14.31
CA ARG A 42 -15.41 4.21 -14.97
C ARG A 42 -15.07 4.09 -16.46
N GLU A 43 -14.95 5.21 -17.16
CA GLU A 43 -14.62 5.23 -18.60
C GLU A 43 -13.25 4.61 -18.87
N ARG A 44 -12.24 5.00 -18.09
CA ARG A 44 -10.89 4.44 -18.22
C ARG A 44 -10.83 2.95 -17.87
N LYS A 45 -11.63 2.50 -16.91
CA LYS A 45 -11.77 1.07 -16.57
C LYS A 45 -12.32 0.27 -17.74
N ARG A 46 -13.38 0.76 -18.39
CA ARG A 46 -13.97 0.13 -19.58
C ARG A 46 -12.94 0.00 -20.70
N GLN A 47 -12.24 1.09 -21.02
CA GLN A 47 -11.23 1.10 -22.06
C GLN A 47 -10.08 0.12 -21.78
N ARG A 48 -9.63 -0.01 -20.51
CA ARG A 48 -8.59 -0.98 -20.13
C ARG A 48 -9.03 -2.44 -20.26
N LEU A 49 -10.29 -2.75 -19.95
CA LEU A 49 -10.83 -4.11 -20.08
C LEU A 49 -10.97 -4.51 -21.55
N GLU A 50 -11.24 -3.56 -22.44
CA GLU A 50 -11.44 -3.81 -23.87
C GLU A 50 -10.12 -3.93 -24.65
N THR A 51 -9.02 -3.36 -24.16
CA THR A 51 -7.80 -3.16 -24.98
C THR A 51 -6.51 -3.77 -24.41
N GLY A 52 -6.47 -4.23 -23.15
CA GLY A 52 -5.24 -4.68 -22.49
C GLY A 52 -5.27 -6.13 -21.99
N PRO A 53 -4.12 -6.82 -21.91
CA PRO A 53 -4.03 -8.08 -21.18
C PRO A 53 -4.41 -7.84 -19.72
N MET A 54 -5.23 -8.72 -19.16
CA MET A 54 -5.73 -8.64 -17.78
C MET A 54 -4.52 -8.66 -16.81
N LYS A 55 -4.13 -7.49 -16.31
CA LYS A 55 -3.03 -7.36 -15.36
C LYS A 55 -3.47 -7.94 -14.01
N ARG A 56 -2.60 -8.74 -13.38
CA ARG A 56 -2.81 -9.19 -12.00
C ARG A 56 -2.98 -7.97 -11.08
N THR A 57 -3.84 -8.06 -10.09
CA THR A 57 -4.00 -7.05 -9.05
C THR A 57 -3.41 -7.55 -7.74
N GLN A 58 -3.01 -6.62 -6.88
CA GLN A 58 -2.61 -6.96 -5.52
C GLN A 58 -3.82 -7.45 -4.74
N HIS A 59 -3.60 -8.40 -3.83
CA HIS A 59 -4.65 -8.96 -2.99
C HIS A 59 -4.63 -8.29 -1.62
N ARG A 60 -5.80 -7.89 -1.10
CA ARG A 60 -6.00 -7.35 0.24
C ARG A 60 -6.98 -8.25 0.99
N GLU A 61 -6.59 -8.63 2.20
CA GLU A 61 -7.38 -9.42 3.13
C GLU A 61 -7.56 -8.63 4.43
N LEU A 62 -8.79 -8.49 4.93
CA LEU A 62 -9.06 -7.93 6.25
C LEU A 62 -8.77 -9.00 7.30
N ILE A 63 -7.86 -8.73 8.22
CA ILE A 63 -7.51 -9.63 9.33
C ILE A 63 -8.41 -9.36 10.52
N GLN A 64 -8.51 -8.10 10.95
CA GLN A 64 -9.31 -7.72 12.11
C GLN A 64 -9.75 -6.25 11.99
N ARG A 65 -10.95 -5.95 12.49
CA ARG A 65 -11.46 -4.58 12.65
C ARG A 65 -11.98 -4.39 14.08
N TYR A 66 -11.63 -3.27 14.70
CA TYR A 66 -12.16 -2.87 16.00
C TYR A 66 -12.89 -1.53 15.89
N GLY A 67 -14.21 -1.58 16.03
CA GLY A 67 -15.08 -0.44 15.83
C GLY A 67 -14.87 0.21 14.46
N THR A 68 -14.90 1.54 14.44
CA THR A 68 -14.62 2.37 13.24
C THR A 68 -13.22 2.98 13.25
N GLY A 69 -12.40 2.70 14.28
CA GLY A 69 -11.16 3.43 14.55
C GLY A 69 -9.89 2.71 14.10
N VAL A 70 -9.86 1.37 14.18
CA VAL A 70 -8.68 0.57 13.85
C VAL A 70 -9.04 -0.62 12.98
N SER A 71 -8.32 -0.80 11.88
CA SER A 71 -8.46 -1.96 10.98
C SER A 71 -7.10 -2.49 10.55
N VAL A 72 -6.94 -3.81 10.51
CA VAL A 72 -5.69 -4.50 10.17
C VAL A 72 -5.90 -5.33 8.92
N TYR A 73 -5.06 -5.10 7.91
CA TYR A 73 -5.11 -5.78 6.63
C TYR A 73 -3.80 -6.50 6.33
N ARG A 74 -3.89 -7.57 5.56
CA ARG A 74 -2.77 -8.22 4.90
C ARG A 74 -2.82 -7.91 3.41
N ILE A 75 -1.73 -7.38 2.86
CA ILE A 75 -1.60 -7.08 1.44
C ILE A 75 -0.52 -7.98 0.85
N THR A 76 -0.90 -8.71 -0.20
CA THR A 76 -0.01 -9.58 -0.97
C THR A 76 0.23 -8.97 -2.35
N MET A 77 1.49 -8.67 -2.64
CA MET A 77 1.92 -7.99 -3.86
C MET A 77 2.73 -8.93 -4.75
N THR A 78 2.19 -9.29 -5.91
CA THR A 78 2.92 -10.04 -6.94
C THR A 78 3.62 -9.10 -7.91
N SER A 79 4.77 -9.49 -8.44
CA SER A 79 5.57 -8.64 -9.34
C SER A 79 4.77 -8.25 -10.58
N GLY A 80 4.81 -6.96 -10.92
CA GLY A 80 4.07 -6.42 -12.07
C GLY A 80 2.55 -6.35 -11.89
N ALA A 81 2.02 -6.64 -10.70
CA ALA A 81 0.62 -6.41 -10.40
C ALA A 81 0.30 -4.92 -10.33
N SER A 82 -0.92 -4.56 -10.72
CA SER A 82 -1.41 -3.19 -10.56
C SER A 82 -1.49 -2.85 -9.06
N PRO A 83 -1.01 -1.67 -8.64
CA PRO A 83 -1.00 -1.29 -7.23
C PRO A 83 -2.41 -1.21 -6.67
N LEU A 84 -2.58 -1.65 -5.43
CA LEU A 84 -3.75 -1.33 -4.64
C LEU A 84 -3.61 0.12 -4.16
N VAL A 85 -4.48 0.99 -4.66
CA VAL A 85 -4.47 2.41 -4.32
C VAL A 85 -5.60 2.72 -3.34
N GLU A 86 -5.24 3.40 -2.25
CA GLU A 86 -6.12 3.82 -1.16
C GLU A 86 -5.96 5.32 -0.91
N PHE A 87 -6.82 5.94 -0.10
CA PHE A 87 -6.71 7.35 0.28
C PHE A 87 -6.02 7.48 1.64
N GLY A 88 -5.02 8.33 1.79
CA GLY A 88 -4.35 8.56 3.07
C GLY A 88 -5.14 9.43 4.03
N ASN A 89 -6.37 9.03 4.38
CA ASN A 89 -7.19 9.67 5.41
C ASN A 89 -6.84 9.18 6.83
N SER A 90 -6.32 7.96 6.94
CA SER A 90 -5.86 7.34 8.18
C SER A 90 -4.34 7.32 8.25
N HIS A 91 -3.80 7.34 9.46
CA HIS A 91 -2.41 6.93 9.69
C HIS A 91 -2.28 5.42 9.44
N ARG A 92 -1.15 4.98 8.91
CA ARG A 92 -0.88 3.55 8.70
C ARG A 92 0.42 3.15 9.36
N VAL A 93 0.37 2.02 10.06
CA VAL A 93 1.56 1.28 10.49
C VAL A 93 1.71 0.10 9.54
N VAL A 94 2.81 0.07 8.80
CA VAL A 94 3.08 -0.92 7.76
C VAL A 94 4.23 -1.81 8.20
N TRP A 95 3.95 -3.07 8.48
CA TRP A 95 4.97 -4.08 8.76
C TRP A 95 5.30 -4.87 7.50
N ILE A 96 6.57 -4.84 7.08
CA ILE A 96 7.09 -5.62 5.96
C ILE A 96 7.32 -7.06 6.41
N GLN A 97 6.27 -7.88 6.40
CA GLN A 97 6.34 -9.26 6.87
C GLN A 97 7.26 -10.12 6.00
N ARG A 98 7.16 -9.99 4.67
CA ARG A 98 8.00 -10.72 3.72
C ARG A 98 8.38 -9.84 2.54
N LYS A 99 9.67 -9.81 2.21
CA LYS A 99 10.17 -9.15 0.99
C LYS A 99 11.30 -9.99 0.39
N PRO A 100 11.04 -10.73 -0.70
CA PRO A 100 12.05 -11.59 -1.32
C PRO A 100 13.35 -10.84 -1.65
N ALA A 101 14.48 -11.52 -1.47
CA ALA A 101 15.79 -10.96 -1.80
C ALA A 101 15.89 -10.57 -3.28
N GLY A 102 16.61 -9.49 -3.59
CA GLY A 102 16.79 -9.00 -4.96
C GLY A 102 15.55 -8.30 -5.56
N THR A 103 14.51 -8.02 -4.76
CA THR A 103 13.28 -7.37 -5.25
C THR A 103 13.09 -5.98 -4.65
N TYR A 104 12.20 -5.18 -5.25
CA TYR A 104 12.09 -3.74 -5.00
C TYR A 104 10.64 -3.32 -4.73
N LEU A 105 10.47 -2.40 -3.77
CA LEU A 105 9.20 -1.76 -3.47
C LEU A 105 9.29 -0.28 -3.85
N TYR A 106 8.25 0.21 -4.51
CA TYR A 106 8.14 1.62 -4.90
C TYR A 106 6.86 2.21 -4.31
N SER A 107 6.88 3.51 -4.01
CA SER A 107 5.63 4.25 -3.79
C SER A 107 4.84 4.33 -5.10
N ILE A 108 3.53 4.51 -5.00
CA ILE A 108 2.82 5.15 -6.10
C ILE A 108 3.34 6.59 -6.24
N GLY A 109 3.48 7.08 -7.47
CA GLY A 109 3.93 8.45 -7.68
C GLY A 109 2.83 9.48 -7.41
N LYS A 110 3.19 10.74 -7.64
CA LYS A 110 2.32 11.91 -7.60
C LYS A 110 1.60 12.07 -8.96
N GLY A 111 0.33 12.48 -8.95
CA GLY A 111 -0.43 12.75 -10.18
C GLY A 111 -1.58 11.77 -10.42
N ILE A 112 -2.04 11.69 -11.67
CA ILE A 112 -3.14 10.81 -12.05
C ILE A 112 -2.59 9.38 -12.17
N ILE A 113 -3.10 8.43 -11.39
CA ILE A 113 -2.63 7.03 -11.39
C ILE A 113 -2.44 6.51 -12.82
N GLY A 114 -1.24 6.07 -13.21
CA GLY A 114 -0.94 5.57 -14.55
C GLY A 114 -0.88 6.63 -15.66
N SER A 115 -0.70 7.91 -15.33
CA SER A 115 -0.09 8.91 -16.22
C SER A 115 1.42 8.83 -16.14
N SER A 116 2.13 9.33 -17.17
CA SER A 116 3.60 9.38 -17.17
C SER A 116 4.15 10.10 -15.93
N ASP A 117 3.56 11.24 -15.56
CA ASP A 117 3.95 11.99 -14.34
C ASP A 117 3.87 11.14 -13.06
N GLU A 118 2.88 10.25 -12.96
CA GLU A 118 2.78 9.33 -11.83
C GLU A 118 3.89 8.29 -11.88
N GLU A 119 4.19 7.71 -13.04
CA GLU A 119 5.23 6.69 -13.13
C GLU A 119 6.62 7.28 -12.86
N GLU A 120 6.89 8.48 -13.38
CA GLU A 120 8.16 9.19 -13.23
C GLU A 120 8.42 9.63 -11.78
N SER A 121 7.37 9.98 -11.04
CA SER A 121 7.48 10.42 -9.64
C SER A 121 7.46 9.28 -8.61
N ARG A 122 7.40 8.00 -9.03
CA ARG A 122 7.52 6.84 -8.12
C ARG A 122 8.86 6.85 -7.40
N LEU A 123 8.86 6.59 -6.09
CA LEU A 123 10.09 6.57 -5.31
C LEU A 123 10.45 5.16 -4.92
N LEU A 124 11.73 4.81 -5.07
CA LEU A 124 12.24 3.54 -4.56
C LEU A 124 12.30 3.60 -3.04
N LEU A 125 11.71 2.60 -2.38
CA LEU A 125 11.64 2.49 -0.93
C LEU A 125 12.82 1.67 -0.43
N GLU A 126 14.03 2.24 -0.50
CA GLU A 126 15.29 1.52 -0.23
C GLU A 126 15.36 0.91 1.18
N ASP A 127 14.78 1.60 2.17
CA ASP A 127 14.79 1.18 3.57
C ASP A 127 13.67 0.20 3.94
N TRP A 128 12.75 -0.10 3.01
CA TRP A 128 11.66 -1.06 3.23
C TRP A 128 12.17 -2.50 3.10
N LYS A 129 12.86 -2.96 4.14
CA LYS A 129 13.42 -4.32 4.25
C LYS A 129 12.48 -5.24 5.01
N GLU A 130 12.63 -6.54 4.81
CA GLU A 130 11.88 -7.54 5.59
C GLU A 130 12.09 -7.32 7.10
N GLY A 131 11.01 -7.40 7.86
CA GLY A 131 10.99 -7.14 9.29
C GLY A 131 10.92 -5.66 9.68
N LYS A 132 10.99 -4.70 8.75
CA LYS A 132 10.82 -3.28 9.09
C LYS A 132 9.36 -2.91 9.38
N VAL A 133 9.16 -1.91 10.22
CA VAL A 133 7.85 -1.32 10.51
C VAL A 133 7.93 0.17 10.22
N ILE A 134 7.03 0.64 9.36
CA ILE A 134 7.04 1.97 8.78
C ILE A 134 5.76 2.70 9.15
N LEU A 135 5.87 3.92 9.64
CA LEU A 135 4.76 4.85 9.77
C LEU A 135 4.52 5.55 8.44
N VAL A 136 3.27 5.54 7.98
CA VAL A 136 2.78 6.34 6.86
C VAL A 136 1.72 7.28 7.43
N PRO A 137 2.06 8.54 7.70
CA PRO A 137 1.10 9.50 8.26
C PRO A 137 -0.10 9.70 7.33
N SER A 138 -1.23 10.09 7.92
CA SER A 138 -2.33 10.64 7.14
C SER A 138 -1.84 11.83 6.31
N ASN A 139 -2.23 11.87 5.04
CA ASN A 139 -1.78 12.87 4.07
C ASN A 139 -2.94 13.70 3.49
N GLY A 140 -4.07 13.75 4.21
CA GLY A 140 -5.26 14.49 3.80
C GLY A 140 -6.01 13.86 2.63
N GLY A 141 -5.97 12.52 2.53
CA GLY A 141 -6.72 11.78 1.51
C GLY A 141 -6.05 11.73 0.14
N LYS A 142 -4.76 12.08 0.04
CA LYS A 142 -4.00 11.82 -1.19
C LYS A 142 -3.81 10.32 -1.36
N ALA A 143 -3.64 9.89 -2.60
CA ALA A 143 -3.46 8.47 -2.91
C ALA A 143 -2.23 7.89 -2.17
N VAL A 144 -2.37 6.67 -1.65
CA VAL A 144 -1.29 5.87 -1.06
C VAL A 144 -1.39 4.46 -1.62
N GLY A 145 -0.24 3.87 -1.93
CA GLY A 145 -0.13 2.52 -2.43
C GLY A 145 1.33 2.19 -2.70
N TRP A 146 1.58 0.92 -3.00
CA TRP A 146 2.93 0.42 -3.23
C TRP A 146 2.97 -0.49 -4.43
N ILE A 147 4.12 -0.53 -5.10
CA ILE A 147 4.35 -1.34 -6.28
C ILE A 147 5.52 -2.28 -6.01
N TYR A 148 5.38 -3.52 -6.46
CA TYR A 148 6.38 -4.56 -6.27
C TYR A 148 6.96 -5.01 -7.62
N HIS A 149 8.29 -5.00 -7.71
CA HIS A 149 9.03 -5.41 -8.91
C HIS A 149 10.18 -6.37 -8.55
N ASN A 150 10.44 -7.31 -9.45
CA ASN A 150 11.57 -8.24 -9.33
C ASN A 150 12.90 -7.61 -9.77
N ASP A 151 12.84 -6.63 -10.66
CA ASP A 151 14.02 -5.93 -11.16
C ASP A 151 13.96 -4.47 -10.69
N LYS A 152 15.13 -3.88 -10.43
CA LYS A 152 15.23 -2.43 -10.30
C LYS A 152 14.96 -1.92 -11.71
N THR A 153 13.73 -1.53 -12.01
CA THR A 153 13.44 -0.93 -13.31
C THR A 153 14.35 0.28 -13.44
N ASP A 154 15.27 0.21 -14.40
CA ASP A 154 16.17 1.30 -14.77
C ASP A 154 15.30 2.52 -15.06
N LYS A 155 15.21 3.44 -14.09
CA LYS A 155 14.81 4.83 -14.36
C LYS A 155 15.80 5.55 -15.30
N ASP A 156 16.83 4.84 -15.79
CA ASP A 156 17.87 5.32 -16.70
C ASP A 156 17.72 4.81 -18.15
N ARG A 157 16.61 4.15 -18.53
CA ARG A 157 16.44 3.59 -19.89
C ARG A 157 15.43 4.30 -20.79
N ASP A 158 15.22 5.60 -20.62
CA ASP A 158 14.49 6.37 -21.62
C ASP A 158 15.15 7.74 -21.88
N ASN A 159 16.32 7.67 -22.52
CA ASN A 159 16.87 8.74 -23.34
C ASN A 159 17.94 8.11 -24.25
N GLY A 160 17.51 7.62 -25.41
CA GLY A 160 18.42 6.98 -26.34
C GLY A 160 17.75 6.57 -27.63
N ASP A 161 17.24 7.56 -28.37
CA ASP A 161 17.08 7.43 -29.81
C ASP A 161 18.46 7.07 -30.40
N THR A 162 18.67 5.79 -30.65
CA THR A 162 19.79 5.28 -31.42
C THR A 162 19.28 4.16 -32.30
N ASN A 163 18.96 4.53 -33.53
CA ASN A 163 19.24 3.66 -34.67
C ASN A 163 20.68 3.16 -34.56
N ASP A 164 20.88 1.91 -34.14
CA ASP A 164 22.03 1.17 -34.65
C ASP A 164 21.80 -0.33 -34.69
N LYS A 165 22.19 -0.90 -35.84
CA LYS A 165 22.20 -2.33 -36.11
C LYS A 165 23.48 -2.90 -35.52
N GLY A 166 23.40 -3.92 -34.68
CA GLY A 166 24.61 -4.61 -34.24
C GLY A 166 24.33 -5.83 -33.37
N GLU A 167 24.54 -7.01 -33.94
CA GLU A 167 24.50 -8.30 -33.28
C GLU A 167 25.60 -8.48 -32.21
N THR A 168 25.37 -9.50 -31.37
CA THR A 168 26.30 -10.35 -30.61
C THR A 168 26.62 -10.11 -29.12
N ALA A 169 26.68 -11.26 -28.45
CA ALA A 169 27.22 -11.59 -27.13
C ALA A 169 26.26 -11.52 -25.94
N THR A 170 25.37 -12.52 -25.88
CA THR A 170 24.73 -13.01 -24.64
C THR A 170 25.81 -13.49 -23.65
N LYS A 171 26.24 -12.61 -22.76
CA LYS A 171 26.89 -12.99 -21.50
C LYS A 171 25.84 -13.57 -20.56
N SER A 172 25.83 -14.90 -20.47
CA SER A 172 25.21 -15.67 -19.39
C SER A 172 25.84 -15.28 -18.06
N CYS A 173 25.31 -14.24 -17.43
CA CYS A 173 25.60 -13.94 -16.03
C CYS A 173 24.81 -14.94 -15.19
N ASP A 174 25.47 -15.62 -14.28
CA ASP A 174 24.87 -16.48 -13.27
C ASP A 174 23.80 -15.69 -12.52
N LYS A 175 22.54 -15.80 -12.97
CA LYS A 175 21.41 -15.26 -12.24
C LYS A 175 21.25 -16.15 -11.03
N GLU A 176 21.78 -15.70 -9.88
CA GLU A 176 21.36 -16.20 -8.58
C GLU A 176 19.84 -16.39 -8.62
N LEU A 177 19.40 -17.57 -8.18
CA LEU A 177 17.99 -17.95 -8.19
C LEU A 177 17.24 -16.95 -7.29
N VAL A 178 16.75 -15.86 -7.88
CA VAL A 178 16.00 -14.82 -7.16
C VAL A 178 14.81 -15.52 -6.55
N SER A 179 14.74 -15.50 -5.22
CA SER A 179 13.63 -16.04 -4.43
C SER A 179 12.32 -15.53 -5.05
N SER A 180 11.62 -16.42 -5.75
CA SER A 180 10.41 -16.07 -6.47
C SER A 180 9.23 -16.17 -5.52
N GLY A 181 8.74 -15.02 -5.05
CA GLY A 181 7.56 -14.97 -4.19
C GLY A 181 6.91 -13.60 -4.21
N PRO A 182 5.66 -13.47 -3.75
CA PRO A 182 5.08 -12.16 -3.54
C PRO A 182 5.69 -11.46 -2.31
N ALA A 183 5.78 -10.14 -2.34
CA ALA A 183 5.96 -9.36 -1.12
C ALA A 183 4.65 -9.38 -0.30
N VAL A 184 4.77 -9.40 1.03
CA VAL A 184 3.63 -9.40 1.95
C VAL A 184 3.85 -8.31 2.99
N VAL A 185 2.86 -7.43 3.13
CA VAL A 185 2.85 -6.38 4.15
C VAL A 185 1.60 -6.46 4.99
N ILE A 186 1.72 -6.17 6.28
CA ILE A 186 0.60 -6.03 7.21
C ILE A 186 0.40 -4.54 7.46
N VAL A 187 -0.82 -4.06 7.26
CA VAL A 187 -1.16 -2.64 7.35
C VAL A 187 -2.21 -2.48 8.44
N ALA A 188 -1.83 -1.88 9.56
CA ALA A 188 -2.79 -1.36 10.53
C ALA A 188 -3.14 0.08 10.16
N LYS A 189 -4.42 0.35 9.93
CA LYS A 189 -4.97 1.68 9.70
C LYS A 189 -5.59 2.20 10.98
N ILE A 190 -5.28 3.44 11.32
CA ILE A 190 -5.76 4.14 12.50
C ILE A 190 -6.35 5.48 12.06
N THR A 191 -7.64 5.69 12.32
CA THR A 191 -8.30 6.95 11.97
C THR A 191 -7.78 8.10 12.84
N GLN A 192 -7.87 9.32 12.33
CA GLN A 192 -7.44 10.50 13.08
C GLN A 192 -8.33 10.74 14.30
N GLU A 193 -9.61 10.42 14.19
CA GLU A 193 -10.58 10.45 15.29
C GLU A 193 -10.13 9.51 16.40
N LYS A 194 -9.69 8.29 16.03
CA LYS A 194 -9.26 7.30 17.01
C LYS A 194 -8.05 7.75 17.82
N LEU A 195 -7.09 8.42 17.19
CA LEU A 195 -5.92 8.95 17.91
C LEU A 195 -6.27 10.09 18.87
N LYS A 196 -7.33 10.86 18.59
CA LYS A 196 -7.81 11.94 19.48
C LYS A 196 -8.52 11.37 20.71
N GLU A 197 -9.20 10.24 20.57
CA GLU A 197 -9.90 9.57 21.68
C GLU A 197 -8.95 9.05 22.77
N LEU A 198 -7.68 8.75 22.45
CA LEU A 198 -6.73 8.25 23.46
C LEU A 198 -6.37 9.28 24.54
N GLU A 199 -6.67 10.56 24.33
CA GLU A 199 -6.46 11.58 25.35
C GLU A 199 -7.46 11.43 26.52
N ASP A 200 -8.57 10.71 26.31
CA ASP A 200 -9.59 10.43 27.31
C ASP A 200 -9.44 9.00 27.86
N ASP A 201 -8.81 8.88 29.04
CA ASP A 201 -8.26 7.70 29.74
C ASP A 201 -9.28 6.60 30.17
N THR A 202 -10.31 6.29 29.36
CA THR A 202 -11.49 5.52 29.84
C THR A 202 -12.00 4.36 28.98
N THR A 203 -11.25 3.85 28.01
CA THR A 203 -11.77 2.79 27.13
C THR A 203 -11.32 1.36 27.48
N ASP A 204 -12.31 0.47 27.65
CA ASP A 204 -12.15 -1.00 27.79
C ASP A 204 -11.79 -1.65 26.45
N GLU A 205 -10.66 -1.24 25.89
CA GLU A 205 -10.20 -1.69 24.58
C GLU A 205 -9.31 -2.93 24.66
N PRO A 206 -9.35 -3.81 23.63
CA PRO A 206 -8.40 -4.90 23.53
C PRO A 206 -6.95 -4.42 23.56
N ASP A 207 -6.08 -5.19 24.19
CA ASP A 207 -4.65 -4.88 24.38
C ASP A 207 -3.93 -4.54 23.06
N TRP A 208 -4.28 -5.23 21.97
CA TRP A 208 -3.70 -5.00 20.64
C TRP A 208 -4.12 -3.66 20.04
N VAL A 209 -5.35 -3.19 20.31
CA VAL A 209 -5.86 -1.90 19.80
C VAL A 209 -5.12 -0.77 20.51
N GLN A 210 -5.06 -0.84 21.84
CA GLN A 210 -4.32 0.13 22.65
C GLN A 210 -2.85 0.16 22.25
N GLY A 211 -2.23 -1.03 22.10
CA GLY A 211 -0.83 -1.17 21.74
C GLY A 211 -0.49 -0.58 20.37
N ILE A 212 -1.29 -0.89 19.33
CA ILE A 212 -1.09 -0.34 17.99
C ILE A 212 -1.29 1.17 17.99
N THR A 213 -2.36 1.64 18.65
CA THR A 213 -2.72 3.05 18.61
C THR A 213 -1.72 3.91 19.38
N GLN A 214 -1.29 3.46 20.57
CA GLN A 214 -0.23 4.11 21.34
C GLN A 214 1.08 4.19 20.54
N CYS A 215 1.52 3.09 19.92
CA CYS A 215 2.77 3.11 19.14
C CYS A 215 2.66 4.06 17.94
N CYS A 216 1.48 4.13 17.31
CA CYS A 216 1.23 5.08 16.22
C CYS A 216 1.31 6.53 16.71
N GLN A 217 0.67 6.85 17.83
CA GLN A 217 0.68 8.18 18.44
C GLN A 217 2.11 8.62 18.82
N GLU A 218 2.86 7.76 19.51
CA GLU A 218 4.25 8.01 19.90
C GLU A 218 5.12 8.28 18.66
N SER A 219 4.97 7.45 17.61
CA SER A 219 5.74 7.62 16.36
C SER A 219 5.38 8.91 15.62
N ILE A 220 4.11 9.33 15.63
CA ILE A 220 3.67 10.61 15.05
C ILE A 220 4.26 11.77 15.85
N GLN A 221 4.22 11.71 17.18
CA GLN A 221 4.80 12.75 18.04
C GLN A 221 6.30 12.89 17.80
N GLU A 222 7.06 11.80 17.80
CA GLU A 222 8.50 11.82 17.50
C GLU A 222 8.78 12.41 16.12
N TRP A 223 7.99 12.04 15.11
CA TRP A 223 8.10 12.59 13.78
C TRP A 223 7.85 14.10 13.76
N SER A 224 6.79 14.60 14.41
CA SER A 224 6.50 16.04 14.50
C SER A 224 7.61 16.82 15.20
N HIS A 225 8.28 16.23 16.19
CA HIS A 225 9.41 16.88 16.89
C HIS A 225 10.72 16.86 16.08
N SER A 226 10.86 15.97 15.09
CA SER A 226 12.07 15.86 14.27
C SER A 226 12.30 17.06 13.33
N GLY A 227 11.32 17.97 13.20
CA GLY A 227 11.41 19.13 12.31
C GLY A 227 11.49 18.78 10.83
N GLN A 228 11.24 17.52 10.47
CA GLN A 228 11.25 17.03 9.08
C GLN A 228 10.00 17.38 8.27
N ASP A 229 9.11 18.22 8.80
CA ASP A 229 7.88 18.70 8.15
C ASP A 229 8.12 19.36 6.77
N SER A 230 9.38 19.67 6.43
CA SER A 230 9.77 20.30 5.16
C SER A 230 10.26 19.35 4.06
N ARG A 231 10.38 18.03 4.31
CA ARG A 231 10.79 17.08 3.26
C ARG A 231 9.57 16.62 2.46
N GLU A 232 9.24 17.35 1.39
CA GLU A 232 8.20 17.01 0.41
C GLU A 232 8.39 15.66 -0.31
N ASP A 233 9.54 15.01 -0.10
CA ASP A 233 10.03 13.93 -0.93
C ASP A 233 9.82 12.53 -0.36
N CYS A 234 9.60 12.32 0.94
CA CYS A 234 9.36 10.96 1.43
C CYS A 234 8.46 10.94 2.67
N PRO A 235 7.18 10.55 2.55
CA PRO A 235 6.22 10.54 3.65
C PRO A 235 6.30 9.27 4.51
N TYR A 236 7.44 8.57 4.49
CA TYR A 236 7.59 7.26 5.14
C TYR A 236 8.63 7.38 6.26
N HIS A 237 8.26 6.97 7.46
CA HIS A 237 9.11 7.11 8.65
C HIS A 237 9.34 5.76 9.31
N ASP A 238 10.59 5.44 9.61
CA ASP A 238 10.93 4.25 10.39
C ASP A 238 10.34 4.40 11.80
N ILE A 239 9.60 3.38 12.25
CA ILE A 239 9.20 3.29 13.65
C ILE A 239 10.38 2.72 14.45
N PRO A 240 10.80 3.34 15.58
CA PRO A 240 11.95 2.87 16.33
C PRO A 240 11.76 1.42 16.80
N ASP A 241 12.87 0.66 16.85
CA ASP A 241 12.83 -0.79 17.11
C ASP A 241 12.09 -1.18 18.40
N LYS A 242 12.16 -0.31 19.43
CA LYS A 242 11.42 -0.46 20.68
C LYS A 242 9.91 -0.60 20.46
N HIS A 243 9.32 0.27 19.65
CA HIS A 243 7.89 0.25 19.33
C HIS A 243 7.59 -0.80 18.24
N ALA A 244 8.49 -0.96 17.28
CA ALA A 244 8.35 -1.91 16.18
C ALA A 244 8.22 -3.36 16.65
N ASN A 245 9.00 -3.79 17.66
CA ASN A 245 8.95 -5.17 18.15
C ASN A 245 7.61 -5.47 18.84
N LYS A 246 7.13 -4.56 19.69
CA LYS A 246 5.82 -4.69 20.35
C LYS A 246 4.67 -4.71 19.32
N LEU A 247 4.74 -3.86 18.29
CA LEU A 247 3.79 -3.85 17.18
C LEU A 247 3.76 -5.19 16.44
N LYS A 248 4.93 -5.75 16.10
CA LYS A 248 5.01 -7.06 15.44
C LYS A 248 4.39 -8.16 16.28
N GLU A 249 4.59 -8.15 17.60
CA GLU A 249 3.98 -9.15 18.49
C GLU A 249 2.44 -9.09 18.47
N TYR A 250 1.85 -7.89 18.49
CA TYR A 250 0.40 -7.75 18.36
C TYR A 250 -0.11 -8.18 16.99
N LEU A 251 0.55 -7.73 15.91
CA LEU A 251 0.17 -8.07 14.55
C LEU A 251 0.31 -9.57 14.27
N GLN A 252 1.39 -10.21 14.75
CA GLN A 252 1.59 -11.64 14.61
C GLN A 252 0.53 -12.43 15.37
N ARG A 253 0.19 -12.03 16.61
CA ARG A 253 -0.91 -12.65 17.37
C ARG A 253 -2.24 -12.61 16.63
N LEU A 254 -2.58 -11.47 16.00
CA LEU A 254 -3.79 -11.35 15.17
C LEU A 254 -3.74 -12.27 13.95
N LEU A 255 -2.58 -12.39 13.30
CA LEU A 255 -2.41 -13.30 12.16
C LEU A 255 -2.53 -14.78 12.55
N ASP A 256 -2.04 -15.16 13.72
CA ASP A 256 -2.11 -16.53 14.22
C ASP A 256 -3.55 -16.91 14.60
N GLN A 257 -4.36 -15.94 15.05
CA GLN A 257 -5.78 -16.13 15.38
C GLN A 257 -6.68 -16.23 14.15
N HIS A 258 -6.23 -15.70 13.01
CA HIS A 258 -7.00 -15.66 11.76
C HIS A 258 -6.82 -16.91 10.88
N GLN A 259 -5.84 -17.77 11.19
CA GLN A 259 -5.57 -19.04 10.49
C GLN A 259 -6.42 -20.19 11.03
#